data_AF-A0A957H998-F1
#
_entry.id   AF-A0A957H998-F1
#
_cell.length_a   1.000
_cell.length_b   1.000
_cell.length_c   1.000
_cell.angle_alpha   90.00
_cell.angle_beta   90.00
_cell.angle_gamma   90.00
#
_symmetry.space_group_name_H-M   'P 1'
#
loop_
_entity.id
_entity.type
_entity.pdbx_description
1 polymer ?
#
loop_
_entity_poly.entity_id
_entity_poly.type
_entity_poly.pdbx_seq_one_letter_code
_entity_poly.pdbx_strand_id
1 'polypeptide(L)' 'AADIIGFDLNRLAYAGAQHDPRAALLFCAPQQVDFSIINGRVVVEDGELRTMALGPLIEKHNAISRKLING' A
#
# COMPACT_ATOMS: atom_id res chain seq x y z
N ALA A 1 13.07 -3.25 17.19
CA ALA A 1 12.18 -2.46 16.34
C ALA A 1 10.87 -3.22 16.17
N ALA A 2 9.75 -2.54 15.98
CA ALA A 2 8.45 -3.15 15.72
C ALA A 2 8.01 -2.78 14.29
N ASP A 3 7.97 -3.78 13.41
CA ASP A 3 7.62 -3.62 12.00
C ASP A 3 6.49 -4.59 11.65
N ILE A 4 5.36 -4.06 11.18
CA ILE A 4 4.12 -4.82 10.97
C ILE A 4 3.45 -4.34 9.68
N ILE A 5 2.90 -5.27 8.91
CA ILE A 5 2.07 -5.02 7.73
C ILE A 5 0.73 -5.72 7.94
N GLY A 6 -0.36 -5.01 7.70
CA GLY A 6 -1.73 -5.49 7.79
C GLY A 6 -2.47 -5.32 6.47
N PHE A 7 -3.27 -6.34 6.13
CA PHE A 7 -4.14 -6.37 4.96
C PHE A 7 -5.55 -6.75 5.42
N ASP A 8 -6.56 -6.06 4.90
CA ASP A 8 -7.96 -6.44 5.06
C ASP A 8 -8.32 -7.54 4.07
N LEU A 9 -8.62 -8.72 4.60
CA LEU A 9 -9.02 -9.89 3.80
C LEU A 9 -10.49 -9.83 3.37
N ASN A 10 -11.27 -8.88 3.87
CA ASN A 10 -12.68 -8.69 3.51
C ASN A 10 -12.84 -7.90 2.20
N ARG A 11 -12.05 -8.24 1.18
CA ARG A 11 -12.06 -7.61 -0.14
C ARG A 11 -12.51 -8.62 -1.19
N LEU A 12 -13.13 -8.11 -2.26
CA LEU A 12 -13.50 -8.93 -3.42
C LEU A 12 -12.31 -9.74 -3.97
N ALA A 13 -11.10 -9.17 -3.92
CA ALA A 13 -9.87 -9.82 -4.39
C ALA A 13 -9.51 -11.12 -3.64
N TYR A 14 -10.02 -11.30 -2.41
CA TYR A 14 -9.74 -12.47 -1.57
C TYR A 14 -10.96 -13.41 -1.42
N ALA A 15 -12.08 -13.09 -2.08
CA ALA A 15 -13.29 -13.91 -2.00
C ALA A 15 -13.01 -15.33 -2.56
N GLY A 16 -13.29 -16.36 -1.75
CA GLY A 16 -13.05 -17.78 -2.08
C GLY A 16 -11.67 -18.32 -1.66
N ALA A 17 -10.77 -17.44 -1.21
CA ALA A 17 -9.41 -17.82 -0.78
C ALA A 17 -9.29 -18.02 0.74
N GLN A 18 -10.40 -18.05 1.49
CA GLN A 18 -10.39 -18.07 2.96
C GLN A 18 -9.81 -19.35 3.56
N HIS A 19 -9.68 -20.42 2.77
CA HIS A 19 -9.11 -21.69 3.20
C HIS A 19 -7.62 -21.57 3.60
N ASP A 20 -6.88 -20.62 3.01
CA ASP A 20 -5.53 -20.26 3.43
C ASP A 20 -5.27 -18.76 3.23
N PRO A 21 -5.48 -17.95 4.29
CA PRO A 21 -5.23 -16.50 4.27
C PRO A 21 -3.79 -16.11 3.92
N ARG A 22 -2.79 -16.93 4.22
CA ARG A 22 -1.39 -16.60 3.92
C ARG A 22 -1.10 -16.84 2.44
N ALA A 23 -1.60 -17.94 1.90
CA ALA A 23 -1.52 -18.23 0.48
C ALA A 23 -2.32 -17.18 -0.33
N ALA A 24 -3.47 -16.72 0.18
CA ALA A 24 -4.27 -15.66 -0.44
C ALA A 24 -3.46 -14.37 -0.65
N LEU A 25 -2.61 -13.97 0.30
CA LEU A 25 -1.75 -12.79 0.14
C LEU A 25 -0.77 -12.89 -1.03
N LEU A 26 -0.34 -14.11 -1.38
CA LEU A 26 0.63 -14.35 -2.45
C LEU A 26 -0.04 -14.64 -3.81
N PHE A 27 -1.15 -15.39 -3.81
CA PHE A 27 -1.75 -15.94 -5.03
C PHE A 27 -2.97 -15.17 -5.54
N CYS A 28 -3.61 -14.34 -4.71
CA CYS A 28 -4.68 -13.45 -5.18
C CYS A 28 -4.11 -12.18 -5.83
N ALA A 29 -5.00 -11.36 -6.41
CA ALA A 29 -4.61 -10.09 -7.02
C ALA A 29 -3.90 -9.19 -5.98
N PRO A 30 -2.69 -8.65 -6.28
CA PRO A 30 -1.96 -7.79 -5.35
C PRO A 30 -2.81 -6.63 -4.85
N GLN A 31 -2.82 -6.41 -3.53
CA GLN A 31 -3.55 -5.32 -2.89
C GLN A 31 -2.60 -4.27 -2.32
N GLN A 32 -3.10 -3.05 -2.16
CA GLN A 32 -2.44 -2.05 -1.33
C GLN A 32 -2.49 -2.49 0.14
N VAL A 33 -1.45 -2.13 0.89
CA VAL A 33 -1.41 -2.35 2.34
C VAL A 33 -2.43 -1.45 3.04
N ASP A 34 -3.16 -1.98 4.01
CA ASP A 34 -4.15 -1.25 4.80
C ASP A 34 -3.52 -0.61 6.04
N PHE A 35 -2.53 -1.29 6.62
CA PHE A 35 -1.87 -0.86 7.84
C PHE A 35 -0.37 -1.16 7.79
N SER A 36 0.47 -0.20 8.17
CA SER A 36 1.92 -0.38 8.22
C SER A 36 2.51 0.32 9.44
N ILE A 37 3.29 -0.41 10.23
CA ILE A 37 4.15 0.12 11.27
C ILE A 37 5.60 -0.07 10.84
N ILE A 38 6.39 1.00 10.93
CA ILE A 38 7.84 0.98 10.71
C ILE A 38 8.51 1.60 11.93
N ASN A 39 9.42 0.86 12.58
CA ASN A 39 10.11 1.28 13.80
C ASN A 39 9.15 1.76 14.91
N GLY A 40 8.02 1.07 15.08
CA GLY A 40 7.01 1.40 16.08
C GLY A 40 6.14 2.63 15.76
N ARG A 41 6.25 3.20 14.56
CA ARG A 41 5.40 4.32 14.10
C ARG A 41 4.43 3.84 13.02
N VAL A 42 3.16 4.22 13.15
CA VAL A 42 2.17 4.00 12.10
C VAL A 42 2.51 4.88 10.90
N VAL A 43 2.76 4.26 9.76
CA VAL A 43 3.12 4.92 8.49
C VAL A 43 1.95 4.86 7.50
N VAL A 44 1.19 3.75 7.49
CA VAL A 44 -0.05 3.59 6.72
C VAL A 44 -1.16 3.17 7.66
N GLU A 45 -2.34 3.76 7.49
CA GLU A 45 -3.56 3.40 8.20
C GLU A 45 -4.76 3.70 7.28
N ASP A 46 -5.74 2.80 7.27
CA ASP A 46 -6.89 2.82 6.34
C ASP A 46 -6.47 2.90 4.86
N GLY A 47 -5.31 2.32 4.51
CA GLY A 47 -4.75 2.37 3.16
C GLY A 47 -4.13 3.73 2.79
N GLU A 48 -4.10 4.69 3.71
CA GLU A 48 -3.57 6.03 3.47
C GLU A 48 -2.21 6.25 4.14
N LEU A 49 -1.30 6.92 3.42
CA LEU A 49 0.00 7.30 3.95
C LEU A 49 -0.15 8.44 4.97
N ARG A 50 0.28 8.20 6.22
CA ARG A 50 0.15 9.17 7.33
C ARG A 50 1.35 10.13 7.45
N THR A 51 2.45 9.86 6.76
CA THR A 51 3.72 10.59 6.95
C THR A 51 3.90 11.78 6.02
N MET A 52 3.09 11.90 4.96
CA MET A 52 3.15 13.00 4.00
C MET A 52 1.89 13.09 3.14
N ALA A 53 1.62 14.27 2.59
CA ALA A 53 0.53 14.49 1.64
C ALA A 53 0.88 13.89 0.26
N LEU A 54 0.19 12.82 -0.12
CA LEU A 54 0.51 12.06 -1.32
C LEU A 54 0.17 12.81 -2.63
N GLY A 55 -0.93 13.56 -2.66
CA GLY A 55 -1.38 14.30 -3.86
C GLY A 55 -0.32 15.27 -4.42
N PRO A 56 0.16 16.25 -3.64
CA PRO A 56 1.19 17.18 -4.10
C PRO A 56 2.51 16.48 -4.50
N LEU A 57 2.84 15.36 -3.84
CA LEU A 57 4.03 14.59 -4.18
C LEU A 57 3.88 13.91 -5.56
N ILE A 58 2.72 13.33 -5.84
CA ILE A 58 2.40 12.75 -7.15
C ILE A 58 2.49 13.82 -8.25
N GLU A 59 1.90 15.00 -8.02
CA GLU A 59 1.95 16.11 -8.97
C GLU A 59 3.38 16.53 -9.30
N LYS A 60 4.21 16.74 -8.26
CA LYS A 60 5.62 17.07 -8.39
C LYS A 60 6.38 15.99 -9.14
N HIS A 61 6.17 14.72 -8.78
CA HIS A 61 6.82 13.59 -9.43
C HIS A 61 6.48 13.51 -10.92
N ASN A 62 5.20 13.62 -11.26
CA ASN A 62 4.74 13.60 -12.65
C ASN A 62 5.27 14.80 -13.45
N ALA A 63 5.41 15.98 -12.85
CA ALA A 63 6.01 17.14 -13.50
C ALA A 63 7.49 16.93 -13.83
N ILE A 64 8.26 16.32 -12.93
CA ILE A 64 9.66 15.96 -13.17
C ILE A 64 9.76 14.90 -14.26
N SER A 65 8.93 13.86 -14.21
CA SER A 65 8.88 12.81 -15.24
C SER A 65 8.61 13.39 -16.64
N ARG A 66 7.64 14.30 -16.78
CA ARG A 66 7.37 14.99 -18.04
C ARG A 66 8.58 15.77 -18.57
N LYS A 67 9.34 16.45 -17.70
CA LYS A 67 10.57 17.14 -18.10
C LYS A 67 11.65 16.18 -18.60
N LEU A 68 11.77 15.00 -17.97
CA LEU A 68 12.73 13.97 -18.40
C LEU A 68 12.36 13.34 -19.75
N ILE A 69 11.07 13.08 -19.97
CA ILE A 69 10.57 12.51 -21.24
C ILE A 69 10.75 13.49 -22.39
N ASN A 70 10.54 14.78 -22.15
CA ASN A 70 10.51 15.82 -23.17
C ASN A 70 11.86 16.54 -23.37
N GLY A 71 12.96 15.99 -22.84
CA GLY A 71 14.32 16.58 -22.79
C GLY A 71 14.62 17.67 -23.81
#